data_AF-A0A212JK96-F1
#
_entry.id   AF-A0A212JK96-F1
#
_cell.length_a   1.000
_cell.length_b   1.000
_cell.length_c   1.000
_cell.angle_alpha   90.00
_cell.angle_beta   90.00
_cell.angle_gamma   90.00
#
_symmetry.space_group_name_H-M   'P 1'
#
loop_
_entity.id
_entity.type
_entity.pdbx_description
1 polymer ?
#
loop_
_entity_poly.entity_id
_entity_poly.type
_entity_poly.pdbx_seq_one_letter_code
_entity_poly.pdbx_strand_id
1 'polypeptide(L)'
;MGTNGYVLPEEIKNHLLGTDAHHKTLIYYFTKHNEQYQQKVGKNTTHTTYKRYELVKARLIEFLSEKYNLTDISIREMNAILLEDFYLYLRNKSEINNNTAMKFLQRLRRVINFTQLYTLIVT
;
A
#
# COMPACT_ATOMS: atom_id res chain seq x y z
N MET A 1 -13.11 -22.47 -32.19
CA MET A 1 -12.01 -23.38 -31.86
C MET A 1 -11.14 -22.70 -30.81
N GLY A 2 -10.89 -23.38 -29.69
CA GLY A 2 -10.31 -22.79 -28.48
C GLY A 2 -8.86 -22.35 -28.67
N THR A 3 -8.56 -21.13 -28.25
CA THR A 3 -7.19 -20.64 -28.12
C THR A 3 -6.59 -21.27 -26.87
N ASN A 4 -5.75 -22.28 -27.08
CA ASN A 4 -4.97 -22.95 -26.05
C ASN A 4 -4.28 -21.94 -25.12
N GLY A 5 -4.65 -22.00 -23.84
CA GLY A 5 -3.98 -21.32 -22.74
C GLY A 5 -2.62 -21.95 -22.42
N TYR A 6 -1.63 -21.70 -23.27
CA TYR A 6 -0.24 -21.89 -22.91
C TYR A 6 0.27 -20.60 -22.28
N VAL A 7 0.19 -20.52 -20.97
CA VAL A 7 0.94 -19.53 -20.19
C VAL A 7 2.37 -20.07 -20.09
N LEU A 8 3.36 -19.28 -20.48
CA LEU A 8 4.75 -19.72 -20.44
C LEU A 8 5.13 -20.07 -18.99
N PRO A 9 5.93 -21.12 -18.75
CA PRO A 9 6.42 -21.44 -17.40
C PRO A 9 7.13 -20.25 -16.74
N GLU A 10 7.73 -19.38 -17.55
CA GLU A 10 8.33 -18.12 -17.12
C GLU A 10 7.28 -17.10 -16.66
N GLU A 11 6.13 -16.99 -17.34
CA GLU A 11 5.02 -16.12 -16.92
C GLU A 11 4.37 -16.64 -15.63
N ILE A 12 4.17 -17.95 -15.50
CA ILE A 12 3.69 -18.58 -14.25
C ILE A 12 4.71 -18.35 -13.13
N LYS A 13 6.00 -18.55 -13.42
CA LYS A 13 7.09 -18.31 -12.47
C LYS A 13 7.20 -16.83 -12.09
N ASN A 14 6.98 -15.90 -13.00
CA ASN A 14 7.01 -14.46 -12.73
C ASN A 14 5.79 -14.00 -11.95
N HIS A 15 4.62 -14.60 -12.18
CA HIS A 15 3.41 -14.38 -11.40
C HIS A 15 3.54 -14.95 -9.98
N LEU A 16 4.21 -16.09 -9.82
CA LEU A 16 4.45 -16.75 -8.52
C LEU A 16 5.64 -16.15 -7.74
N LEU A 17 6.67 -15.63 -8.41
CA LEU A 17 7.90 -15.08 -7.79
C LEU A 17 7.92 -13.55 -7.74
N GLY A 18 6.86 -12.87 -8.18
CA GLY A 18 6.77 -11.40 -8.14
C GLY A 18 7.71 -10.67 -9.11
N THR A 19 8.31 -11.38 -10.08
CA THR A 19 9.24 -10.85 -11.09
C THR A 19 8.54 -10.40 -12.37
N ASP A 20 7.24 -10.10 -12.30
CA ASP A 20 6.62 -9.26 -13.31
C ASP A 20 7.06 -7.80 -13.07
N ALA A 21 7.59 -7.16 -14.10
CA ALA A 21 8.27 -5.85 -14.07
C ALA A 21 7.40 -4.65 -13.63
N HIS A 22 6.20 -4.90 -13.10
CA HIS A 22 5.22 -3.90 -12.67
C HIS A 22 4.38 -4.34 -11.45
N HIS A 23 5.00 -4.88 -10.40
CA HIS A 23 4.30 -5.00 -9.10
C HIS A 23 4.11 -3.62 -8.44
N LYS A 24 3.19 -2.84 -9.03
CA LYS A 24 2.67 -1.55 -8.58
C LYS A 24 1.70 -1.74 -7.41
N THR A 25 2.14 -2.44 -6.37
CA THR A 25 1.33 -2.78 -5.21
C THR A 25 1.37 -1.68 -4.16
N LEU A 26 0.36 -1.65 -3.29
CA LEU A 26 0.23 -0.62 -2.28
C LEU A 26 1.40 -0.62 -1.31
N ILE A 27 1.84 -1.78 -0.83
CA ILE A 27 2.96 -1.88 0.12
C ILE A 27 4.30 -1.51 -0.54
N TYR A 28 4.49 -1.84 -1.83
CA TYR A 28 5.65 -1.38 -2.60
C TYR A 28 5.74 0.15 -2.61
N TYR A 29 4.67 0.83 -3.02
CA TYR A 29 4.66 2.29 -3.07
C TYR A 29 4.74 2.94 -1.70
N PHE A 30 4.15 2.33 -0.68
CA PHE A 30 4.30 2.79 0.70
C PHE A 30 5.77 2.74 1.14
N THR A 31 6.48 1.68 0.77
CA THR A 31 7.91 1.53 1.03
C THR A 31 8.70 2.62 0.32
N LYS A 32 8.48 2.83 -0.98
CA LYS A 32 9.17 3.88 -1.75
C LYS A 32 8.88 5.29 -1.24
N HIS A 33 7.63 5.57 -0.90
CA HIS A 33 7.27 6.83 -0.24
C HIS A 33 8.05 7.00 1.07
N ASN A 34 8.10 5.97 1.92
CA ASN A 34 8.77 6.05 3.22
C ASN A 34 10.29 6.21 3.10
N GLU A 35 10.94 5.53 2.15
CA GLU A 35 12.37 5.70 1.83
C GLU A 35 12.67 7.17 1.47
N GLN A 36 11.88 7.76 0.57
CA GLN A 36 12.03 9.18 0.21
C GLN A 36 11.68 10.12 1.37
N TYR A 37 10.71 9.75 2.21
CA TYR A 37 10.31 10.54 3.36
C TYR A 37 11.39 10.56 4.44
N GLN A 38 12.08 9.43 4.64
CA GLN A 38 13.19 9.30 5.57
C GLN A 38 14.35 10.22 5.19
N GLN A 39 14.67 10.32 3.89
CA GLN A 39 15.72 11.23 3.40
C GLN A 39 15.44 12.72 3.65
N LYS A 40 14.17 13.08 3.91
CA LYS A 40 13.74 14.44 4.23
C LYS A 40 13.82 14.75 5.73
N VAL A 41 14.07 13.75 6.58
CA VAL A 41 14.16 13.92 8.03
C VAL A 41 15.34 14.84 8.37
N GLY A 42 15.10 15.80 9.25
CA GLY A 42 16.11 16.82 9.62
C GLY A 42 16.24 17.97 8.62
N LYS A 43 15.53 17.92 7.49
CA LYS A 43 15.42 19.03 6.53
C LYS A 43 14.00 19.60 6.52
N ASN A 44 13.04 18.77 6.07
CA ASN A 44 11.66 19.19 5.80
C ASN A 44 10.63 18.39 6.58
N THR A 45 11.05 17.39 7.37
CA THR A 45 10.17 16.62 8.23
C THR A 45 10.87 16.11 9.49
N THR A 46 10.07 15.65 10.44
CA THR A 46 10.55 15.10 11.71
C THR A 46 10.61 13.58 11.67
N HIS A 47 11.54 13.00 12.44
CA HIS A 47 11.64 11.55 12.61
C HIS A 47 10.33 10.95 13.14
N THR A 48 9.64 11.66 14.04
CA THR A 48 8.31 11.29 14.54
C THR A 48 7.29 11.13 13.42
N THR A 49 7.30 12.03 12.42
CA THR A 49 6.36 11.95 11.31
C THR A 49 6.68 10.78 10.39
N TYR A 50 7.96 10.51 10.14
CA TYR A 50 8.41 9.30 9.42
C TYR A 50 7.94 8.02 10.10
N LYS A 51 8.18 7.87 11.42
CA LYS A 51 7.74 6.71 12.20
C LYS A 51 6.22 6.49 12.14
N ARG A 52 5.44 7.58 12.05
CA ARG A 52 3.98 7.48 11.86
C ARG A 52 3.60 6.91 10.49
N TYR A 53 4.37 7.15 9.43
CA TYR A 53 4.13 6.48 8.15
C TYR A 53 4.52 5.00 8.20
N GLU A 54 5.60 4.65 8.88
CA GLU A 54 5.94 3.23 9.10
C GLU A 54 4.85 2.50 9.86
N LEU A 55 4.28 3.13 10.89
CA LEU A 55 3.17 2.55 11.65
C LEU A 55 1.92 2.33 10.78
N VAL A 56 1.57 3.27 9.90
CA VAL A 56 0.44 3.09 8.97
C VAL A 56 0.70 1.91 8.03
N LYS A 57 1.91 1.78 7.49
CA LYS A 57 2.30 0.63 6.65
C LYS A 57 2.13 -0.69 7.40
N ALA A 58 2.60 -0.77 8.63
CA ALA A 58 2.48 -1.98 9.45
C ALA A 58 1.01 -2.36 9.71
N ARG A 59 0.17 -1.39 10.11
CA ARG A 59 -1.26 -1.66 10.35
C ARG A 59 -2.03 -2.04 9.10
N LEU A 60 -1.62 -1.51 7.96
CA LEU A 60 -2.19 -1.89 6.67
C LEU A 60 -1.84 -3.33 6.29
N ILE A 61 -0.59 -3.77 6.53
CA ILE A 61 -0.17 -5.16 6.30
C ILE A 61 -0.96 -6.11 7.22
N GLU A 62 -1.06 -5.79 8.51
CA GLU A 62 -1.86 -6.57 9.46
C GLU A 62 -3.33 -6.68 9.01
N PHE A 63 -3.94 -5.56 8.63
CA PHE A 63 -5.30 -5.52 8.10
C PHE A 63 -5.50 -6.42 6.88
N LEU A 64 -4.61 -6.33 5.88
CA LEU A 64 -4.69 -7.15 4.67
C LEU A 64 -4.53 -8.63 5.00
N SER A 65 -3.59 -8.96 5.88
CA SER A 65 -3.34 -10.34 6.30
C SER A 65 -4.54 -10.93 7.04
N GLU A 66 -5.18 -10.17 7.93
CA GLU A 66 -6.24 -10.71 8.78
C GLU A 66 -7.61 -10.74 8.12
N LYS A 67 -7.95 -9.70 7.36
CA LYS A 67 -9.28 -9.58 6.75
C LYS A 67 -9.35 -10.28 5.39
N TYR A 68 -8.24 -10.27 4.64
CA TYR A 68 -8.22 -10.75 3.26
C TYR A 68 -7.23 -11.90 3.02
N ASN A 69 -6.43 -12.29 4.02
CA ASN A 69 -5.35 -13.27 3.87
C ASN A 69 -4.35 -12.87 2.77
N LEU A 70 -4.09 -11.56 2.65
CA LEU A 70 -3.19 -10.98 1.67
C LEU A 70 -1.98 -10.33 2.35
N THR A 71 -0.80 -10.50 1.76
CA THR A 71 0.42 -9.79 2.20
C THR A 71 0.59 -8.43 1.55
N ASP A 72 -0.11 -8.19 0.42
CA ASP A 72 -0.08 -6.97 -0.36
C ASP A 72 -1.36 -6.86 -1.23
N ILE A 73 -1.60 -5.71 -1.84
CA ILE A 73 -2.76 -5.47 -2.72
C ILE A 73 -2.37 -4.57 -3.89
N SER A 74 -2.96 -4.78 -5.07
CA SER A 74 -2.72 -3.90 -6.21
C SER A 74 -3.32 -2.52 -5.94
N ILE A 75 -2.62 -1.44 -6.34
CA ILE A 75 -3.19 -0.10 -6.23
C ILE A 75 -4.49 0.06 -7.03
N ARG A 76 -4.65 -0.71 -8.11
CA ARG A 76 -5.88 -0.69 -8.92
C ARG A 76 -7.10 -1.20 -8.16
N GLU A 77 -6.89 -1.99 -7.12
CA GLU A 77 -7.95 -2.55 -6.28
C GLU A 77 -8.34 -1.60 -5.14
N MET A 78 -7.62 -0.48 -4.97
CA MET A 78 -7.96 0.54 -3.99
C MET A 78 -9.28 1.21 -4.34
N ASN A 79 -10.24 1.11 -3.42
CA ASN A 79 -11.55 1.70 -3.55
C ASN A 79 -12.06 2.22 -2.19
N ALA A 80 -13.20 2.90 -2.21
CA ALA A 80 -13.79 3.47 -1.00
C ALA A 80 -14.17 2.40 0.05
N ILE A 81 -14.58 1.22 -0.39
CA ILE A 81 -14.97 0.10 0.50
C ILE A 81 -13.75 -0.39 1.28
N LEU A 82 -12.61 -0.60 0.61
CA LEU A 82 -11.38 -1.03 1.26
C LEU A 82 -10.87 0.02 2.28
N LEU A 83 -11.02 1.31 1.96
CA LEU A 83 -10.65 2.40 2.88
C LEU A 83 -11.56 2.44 4.11
N GLU A 84 -12.87 2.26 3.94
CA GLU A 84 -13.82 2.18 5.05
C GLU A 84 -13.57 0.94 5.90
N ASP A 85 -13.30 -0.20 5.27
CA ASP A 85 -12.96 -1.43 5.96
C ASP A 85 -11.68 -1.30 6.79
N PHE A 86 -10.67 -0.60 6.26
CA PHE A 86 -9.45 -0.31 7.01
C PHE A 86 -9.73 0.63 8.18
N TYR A 87 -10.58 1.64 8.00
CA TYR A 87 -11.02 2.52 9.09
C TYR A 87 -11.72 1.75 10.21
N LEU A 88 -12.69 0.90 9.87
CA LEU A 88 -13.42 0.07 10.82
C LEU A 88 -12.48 -0.90 11.54
N TYR A 89 -11.53 -1.50 10.82
CA TYR A 89 -10.49 -2.35 11.42
C TYR A 89 -9.67 -1.59 12.47
N LEU A 90 -9.20 -0.37 12.16
CA LEU A 90 -8.45 0.45 13.11
C LEU A 90 -9.28 0.81 14.36
N ARG A 91 -10.57 1.11 14.17
CA ARG A 91 -11.49 1.47 15.26
C ARG A 91 -11.80 0.29 16.17
N ASN A 92 -12.06 -0.88 15.58
CA ASN A 92 -12.55 -2.06 16.31
C ASN A 92 -11.43 -2.86 16.94
N LYS A 93 -10.30 -3.03 16.24
CA LYS A 93 -9.22 -3.91 16.70
C LYS A 93 -8.18 -3.18 17.54
N SER A 94 -7.82 -1.96 17.14
CA SER A 94 -6.73 -1.23 17.78
C SER A 94 -7.21 -0.25 18.86
N GLU A 95 -8.53 -0.19 19.13
CA GLU A 95 -9.19 0.80 20.01
C GLU A 95 -8.76 2.25 19.74
N ILE A 96 -8.33 2.52 18.51
CA ILE A 96 -7.80 3.82 18.12
C ILE A 96 -8.95 4.81 18.01
N ASN A 97 -8.83 5.99 18.62
CA ASN A 97 -9.85 7.04 18.54
C ASN A 97 -10.05 7.53 17.08
N ASN A 98 -11.24 8.09 16.79
CA ASN A 98 -11.61 8.53 15.44
C ASN A 98 -10.56 9.49 14.83
N ASN A 99 -10.11 10.48 15.61
CA ASN A 99 -9.12 11.45 15.14
C ASN A 99 -7.83 10.76 14.67
N THR A 100 -7.36 9.77 15.41
CA THR A 100 -6.15 9.02 15.06
C THR A 100 -6.41 8.14 13.85
N ALA A 101 -7.53 7.43 13.77
CA ALA A 101 -7.90 6.64 12.59
C ALA A 101 -7.97 7.52 11.32
N MET A 102 -8.55 8.71 11.39
CA MET A 102 -8.56 9.67 10.28
C MET A 102 -7.14 10.13 9.91
N LYS A 103 -6.23 10.26 10.89
CA LYS A 103 -4.81 10.56 10.61
C LYS A 103 -4.09 9.39 9.94
N PHE A 104 -4.51 8.14 10.13
CA PHE A 104 -4.01 6.99 9.37
C PHE A 104 -4.48 7.08 7.91
N LEU A 105 -5.78 7.28 7.68
CA LEU A 105 -6.34 7.45 6.33
C LEU A 105 -5.72 8.63 5.57
N GLN A 106 -5.48 9.76 6.23
CA GLN A 106 -4.82 10.92 5.62
C GLN A 106 -3.41 10.59 5.11
N ARG A 107 -2.67 9.75 5.85
CA ARG A 107 -1.32 9.31 5.45
C ARG A 107 -1.38 8.30 4.31
N LEU A 108 -2.30 7.35 4.39
CA LEU A 108 -2.56 6.40 3.30
C LEU A 108 -2.91 7.14 2.01
N ARG A 109 -3.83 8.12 2.05
CA ARG A 109 -4.17 8.97 0.91
C ARG A 109 -2.95 9.68 0.33
N ARG A 110 -2.04 10.19 1.17
CA ARG A 110 -0.81 10.83 0.68
C ARG A 110 0.08 9.86 -0.10
N VAL A 111 0.17 8.61 0.34
CA VAL A 111 0.90 7.57 -0.40
C VAL A 111 0.21 7.25 -1.73
N ILE A 112 -1.12 7.10 -1.74
CA ILE A 112 -1.88 6.85 -2.98
C ILE A 112 -1.66 8.00 -3.99
N ASN A 113 -1.71 9.25 -3.54
CA ASN A 113 -1.47 10.40 -4.42
C ASN A 113 -0.03 10.41 -4.98
N PHE A 114 0.95 9.96 -4.19
CA PHE A 114 2.33 9.80 -4.66
C PHE A 114 2.43 8.81 -5.82
N THR A 115 1.59 7.78 -5.87
CA THR A 115 1.60 6.77 -6.95
C THR A 115 0.94 7.27 -8.23
N GLN A 116 -0.10 8.09 -8.10
CA GLN A 116 -0.76 8.74 -9.23
C GLN A 116 0.17 9.73 -9.93
N LEU A 117 0.90 10.55 -9.15
CA LEU A 117 1.94 11.44 -9.68
C LEU A 117 3.05 10.66 -10.39
N TYR A 118 3.50 9.56 -9.80
CA TYR A 118 4.51 8.69 -10.43
C TYR A 118 4.03 8.09 -11.76
N THR A 119 2.74 7.72 -11.85
CA THR A 119 2.17 7.15 -13.08
C THR A 119 2.04 8.21 -14.20
N LEU A 120 1.65 9.44 -13.86
CA LEU A 120 1.47 10.53 -14.83
C LEU A 120 2.79 11.06 -15.43
N ILE A 121 3.91 10.95 -14.71
CA ILE A 121 5.21 11.47 -15.18
C ILE A 121 5.96 10.45 -16.05
N VAL A 122 5.67 9.15 -15.89
CA VAL A 122 6.41 8.05 -16.54
C VAL A 122 5.65 7.49 -17.77
N THR A 123 4.50 8.08 -18.12
CA THR A 123 3.73 7.76 -19.34
C THR A 123 3.94 8.88 -20.35
#